data_AF-A0A9P5TNU4-F1
#
_entry.id   AF-A0A9P5TNU4-F1
#
_cell.length_a   1.000
_cell.length_b   1.000
_cell.length_c   1.000
_cell.angle_alpha   90.00
_cell.angle_beta   90.00
_cell.angle_gamma   90.00
#
_symmetry.space_group_name_H-M   'P 1'
#
loop_
_entity.id
_entity.type
_entity.pdbx_description
1 polymer ?
#
loop_
_entity_poly.entity_id
_entity_poly.type
_entity_poly.pdbx_seq_one_letter_code
_entity_poly.pdbx_strand_id
1 'polypeptide(L)'
;MSPEPATQYHHGRFRVAGPMEILLTRVLSFQCASVVDWMVLSTKKYFVVTFALFSNGESSSPSNTPAPYNGPYFPAVLYKDNMYKMGIRKVFSAVGFSMGAQQAYYWPVVYPNYVERLIFLLDSFLEGPKAALVASEDFEGGHYKSETQRGIRAFGRAFNAWANAGGRANEADDKFIAKFFEE
;
A
#
# COMPACT_ATOMS: atom_id res chain seq x y z
N MET A 1 -0.84 -42.35 7.35
CA MET A 1 -0.45 -40.99 6.95
C MET A 1 -1.33 -40.57 5.80
N SER A 2 -2.42 -39.84 6.09
CA SER A 2 -3.24 -39.19 5.07
C SER A 2 -2.67 -37.79 4.83
N PRO A 3 -2.38 -37.39 3.58
CA PRO A 3 -1.98 -36.02 3.30
C PRO A 3 -3.18 -35.08 3.44
N GLU A 4 -3.00 -33.99 4.20
CA GLU A 4 -3.94 -32.88 4.35
C GLU A 4 -4.23 -32.18 3.01
N PRO A 5 -5.43 -31.60 2.84
CA PRO A 5 -5.85 -30.99 1.59
C PRO A 5 -5.18 -29.63 1.40
N ALA A 6 -4.64 -29.44 0.20
CA ALA A 6 -4.02 -28.21 -0.28
C ALA A 6 -4.93 -27.00 -0.03
N THR A 7 -4.45 -26.06 0.79
CA THR A 7 -4.99 -24.71 0.90
C THR A 7 -4.86 -24.07 -0.49
N GLN A 8 -6.00 -23.84 -1.16
CA GLN A 8 -6.06 -23.12 -2.42
C GLN A 8 -5.63 -21.68 -2.18
N TYR A 9 -4.35 -21.39 -2.37
CA TYR A 9 -3.91 -20.05 -2.71
C TYR A 9 -4.55 -19.72 -4.06
N HIS A 10 -5.46 -18.76 -4.08
CA HIS A 10 -6.00 -18.20 -5.32
C HIS A 10 -4.87 -17.46 -6.06
N HIS A 11 -4.01 -18.21 -6.74
CA HIS A 11 -3.08 -17.68 -7.71
C HIS A 11 -3.90 -17.12 -8.88
N GLY A 12 -3.92 -15.80 -9.03
CA GLY A 12 -4.45 -15.15 -10.22
C GLY A 12 -3.84 -15.79 -11.47
N ARG A 13 -4.69 -16.21 -12.40
CA ARG A 13 -4.24 -16.80 -13.67
C ARG A 13 -3.57 -15.72 -14.52
N PHE A 14 -2.28 -15.87 -14.82
CA PHE A 14 -1.56 -15.00 -15.74
C PHE A 14 -1.58 -15.57 -17.16
N ARG A 15 -1.95 -14.75 -18.15
CA ARG A 15 -1.64 -15.00 -19.57
C ARG A 15 -0.66 -13.91 -20.03
N VAL A 16 0.54 -14.33 -20.42
CA VAL A 16 1.52 -13.46 -21.08
C VAL A 16 1.43 -13.74 -22.59
N ALA A 17 0.91 -12.79 -23.36
CA ALA A 17 1.03 -12.77 -24.82
C ALA A 17 0.69 -11.37 -25.36
N GLY A 18 1.67 -10.71 -25.99
CA GLY A 18 1.50 -9.43 -26.70
C GLY A 18 2.56 -8.37 -26.33
N PRO A 19 2.78 -7.34 -27.16
CA PRO A 19 3.87 -6.35 -27.06
C PRO A 19 3.68 -5.32 -25.93
N MET A 20 2.94 -5.66 -24.89
CA MET A 20 2.56 -4.77 -23.80
C MET A 20 3.63 -4.79 -22.72
N GLU A 21 4.25 -3.64 -22.48
CA GLU A 21 5.27 -3.47 -21.44
C GLU A 21 4.62 -3.51 -20.05
N ILE A 22 5.19 -4.27 -19.10
CA ILE A 22 4.64 -4.40 -17.76
C ILE A 22 5.08 -3.22 -16.90
N LEU A 23 4.11 -2.45 -16.42
CA LEU A 23 4.28 -1.31 -15.53
C LEU A 23 3.88 -1.71 -14.11
N LEU A 24 4.79 -1.57 -13.17
CA LEU A 24 4.49 -1.70 -11.76
C LEU A 24 4.13 -0.34 -11.22
N THR A 25 2.89 -0.17 -10.76
CA THR A 25 2.49 1.10 -10.14
C THR A 25 1.97 0.84 -8.74
N ARG A 26 2.27 1.77 -7.83
CA ARG A 26 1.50 1.92 -6.61
C ARG A 26 1.26 3.39 -6.32
N VAL A 27 -0.02 3.76 -6.29
CA VAL A 27 -0.49 5.06 -5.88
C VAL A 27 -1.08 4.91 -4.48
N LEU A 28 -0.38 5.46 -3.50
CA LEU A 28 -0.75 5.52 -2.08
C LEU A 28 -0.89 4.19 -1.32
N SER A 29 -0.75 4.32 0.00
CA SER A 29 -0.61 3.22 0.95
C SER A 29 -1.90 2.49 1.29
N PHE A 30 -3.06 3.00 0.89
CA PHE A 30 -4.33 2.64 1.54
C PHE A 30 -5.26 1.75 0.69
N GLN A 31 -5.15 1.73 -0.64
CA GLN A 31 -5.87 0.77 -1.51
C GLN A 31 -5.20 0.58 -2.88
N CYS A 32 -5.46 -0.57 -3.50
CA CYS A 32 -5.07 -0.91 -4.88
C CYS A 32 -5.93 -0.20 -5.94
N ALA A 33 -7.07 0.37 -5.55
CA ALA A 33 -8.18 0.74 -6.44
C ALA A 33 -7.96 1.99 -7.32
N SER A 34 -6.91 2.78 -7.14
CA SER A 34 -6.73 4.06 -7.87
C SER A 34 -5.73 3.95 -9.03
N VAL A 35 -5.97 3.04 -9.99
CA VAL A 35 -5.37 3.16 -11.32
C VAL A 35 -6.13 4.23 -12.08
N VAL A 36 -5.79 5.49 -11.84
CA VAL A 36 -6.23 6.60 -12.68
C VAL A 36 -5.47 6.50 -14.00
N ASP A 37 -6.19 6.54 -15.13
CA ASP A 37 -5.62 6.60 -16.48
C ASP A 37 -4.94 7.96 -16.67
N TRP A 38 -3.80 8.15 -15.99
CA TRP A 38 -2.93 9.28 -16.21
C TRP A 38 -2.40 9.18 -17.63
N MET A 39 -2.34 10.29 -18.37
CA MET A 39 -1.83 10.33 -19.76
C MET A 39 -0.47 9.61 -19.95
N VAL A 40 0.30 9.42 -18.88
CA VAL A 40 1.61 8.76 -18.86
C VAL A 40 1.53 7.24 -18.61
N LEU A 41 0.49 6.72 -17.94
CA LEU A 41 0.35 5.30 -17.52
C LEU A 41 -0.83 4.60 -18.22
N SER A 42 -0.98 4.82 -19.53
CA SER A 42 -2.12 4.28 -20.27
C SER A 42 -2.13 2.75 -20.34
N THR A 43 -3.23 2.15 -19.90
CA THR A 43 -3.47 0.69 -19.97
C THR A 43 -3.64 0.17 -21.40
N LYS A 44 -3.72 1.06 -22.39
CA LYS A 44 -3.67 0.71 -23.83
C LYS A 44 -2.26 0.36 -24.30
N LYS A 45 -1.23 0.82 -23.58
CA LYS A 45 0.19 0.63 -23.91
C LYS A 45 0.90 -0.31 -22.92
N TYR A 46 0.48 -0.26 -21.66
CA TYR A 46 1.12 -0.99 -20.58
C TYR A 46 0.19 -1.99 -19.93
N PHE A 47 0.73 -3.15 -19.57
CA PHE A 47 0.06 -4.04 -18.63
C PHE A 47 0.40 -3.59 -17.21
N VAL A 48 -0.56 -2.94 -16.56
CA VAL A 48 -0.36 -2.31 -15.26
C VAL A 48 -0.63 -3.31 -14.14
N VAL A 49 0.33 -3.49 -13.25
CA VAL A 49 0.23 -4.37 -12.07
C VAL A 49 0.41 -3.55 -10.80
N THR A 50 -0.53 -3.69 -9.88
CA THR A 50 -0.58 -3.07 -8.57
C THR A 50 -0.53 -4.13 -7.47
N PHE A 51 0.17 -3.84 -6.38
CA PHE A 51 0.24 -4.72 -5.21
C PHE A 51 -0.31 -4.02 -3.98
N ALA A 52 -1.18 -4.72 -3.26
CA ALA A 52 -1.48 -4.41 -1.88
C ALA A 52 -0.29 -4.85 -1.00
N LEU A 53 0.17 -3.97 -0.11
CA LEU A 53 1.25 -4.30 0.82
C LEU A 53 0.66 -5.09 1.99
N PHE A 54 1.47 -5.92 2.64
CA PHE A 54 1.12 -6.41 3.97
C PHE A 54 0.80 -5.24 4.91
N SER A 55 -0.17 -5.46 5.81
CA SER A 55 -0.71 -4.46 6.73
C SER A 55 -1.49 -3.30 6.11
N ASN A 56 -1.89 -3.37 4.83
CA ASN A 56 -2.69 -2.32 4.18
C ASN A 56 -4.22 -2.51 4.26
N GLY A 57 -4.70 -3.59 4.87
CA GLY A 57 -6.13 -3.93 4.97
C GLY A 57 -6.69 -4.80 3.83
N GLU A 58 -6.08 -4.76 2.63
CA GLU A 58 -6.48 -5.62 1.51
C GLU A 58 -5.69 -6.94 1.48
N SER A 59 -4.36 -6.86 1.56
CA SER A 59 -3.51 -8.04 1.75
C SER A 59 -3.50 -8.47 3.21
N SER A 60 -2.79 -9.57 3.52
CA SER A 60 -2.66 -10.04 4.91
C SER A 60 -2.24 -8.90 5.84
N SER A 61 -3.10 -8.65 6.83
CA SER A 61 -3.06 -7.50 7.70
C SER A 61 -3.54 -7.88 9.10
N PRO A 62 -3.24 -7.07 10.13
CA PRO A 62 -3.79 -7.26 11.47
C PRO A 62 -5.32 -7.47 11.49
N SER A 63 -6.05 -6.78 10.62
CA SER A 63 -7.52 -6.77 10.56
C SER A 63 -8.15 -8.00 9.90
N ASN A 64 -7.42 -8.74 9.05
CA ASN A 64 -7.98 -9.82 8.23
C ASN A 64 -7.22 -11.16 8.34
N THR A 65 -6.15 -11.20 9.13
CA THR A 65 -5.40 -12.43 9.40
C THR A 65 -6.06 -13.18 10.56
N PRO A 66 -6.30 -14.50 10.46
CA PRO A 66 -6.83 -15.29 11.58
C PRO A 66 -5.80 -15.51 12.68
N ALA A 67 -6.27 -15.91 13.86
CA ALA A 67 -5.40 -16.30 14.97
C ALA A 67 -4.43 -17.43 14.56
N PRO A 68 -3.18 -17.44 15.08
CA PRO A 68 -2.68 -16.63 16.20
C PRO A 68 -2.03 -15.29 15.82
N TYR A 69 -1.99 -14.92 14.53
CA TYR A 69 -1.26 -13.73 14.05
C TYR A 69 -2.15 -12.52 13.77
N ASN A 70 -3.32 -12.44 14.41
CA ASN A 70 -4.30 -11.38 14.21
C ASN A 70 -4.03 -10.15 15.10
N GLY A 71 -4.55 -8.99 14.70
CA GLY A 71 -4.49 -7.75 15.49
C GLY A 71 -3.05 -7.41 15.94
N PRO A 72 -2.81 -7.19 17.25
CA PRO A 72 -1.50 -6.78 17.75
C PRO A 72 -0.44 -7.88 17.68
N TYR A 73 -0.82 -9.12 17.35
CA TYR A 73 0.10 -10.25 17.18
C TYR A 73 0.60 -10.40 15.75
N PHE A 74 0.14 -9.56 14.82
CA PHE A 74 0.61 -9.57 13.44
C PHE A 74 2.11 -9.25 13.40
N PRO A 75 2.94 -10.00 12.65
CA PRO A 75 4.38 -9.81 12.64
C PRO A 75 4.74 -8.43 12.08
N ALA A 76 5.88 -7.90 12.54
CA ALA A 76 6.44 -6.69 11.95
C ALA A 76 6.80 -6.95 10.48
N VAL A 77 6.28 -6.10 9.59
CA VAL A 77 6.52 -6.17 8.15
C VAL A 77 7.67 -5.24 7.78
N LEU A 78 8.66 -5.76 7.08
CA LEU A 78 9.77 -5.00 6.52
C LEU A 78 9.53 -4.75 5.02
N TYR A 79 10.20 -3.74 4.45
CA TYR A 79 10.10 -3.46 3.00
C TYR A 79 10.43 -4.68 2.13
N LYS A 80 11.40 -5.50 2.55
CA LYS A 80 11.79 -6.72 1.83
C LYS A 80 10.67 -7.77 1.76
N ASP A 81 9.77 -7.79 2.75
CA ASP A 81 8.71 -8.79 2.82
C ASP A 81 7.63 -8.48 1.78
N ASN A 82 7.49 -7.21 1.40
CA ASN A 82 6.64 -6.75 0.30
C ASN A 82 7.31 -6.89 -1.09
N MET A 83 8.49 -7.52 -1.20
CA MET A 83 9.18 -7.69 -2.48
C MET A 83 8.84 -9.00 -3.15
N TYR A 84 7.86 -8.95 -4.04
CA TYR A 84 7.47 -10.09 -4.86
C TYR A 84 8.08 -10.01 -6.26
N LYS A 85 8.92 -10.97 -6.62
CA LYS A 85 9.40 -11.14 -8.00
C LYS A 85 8.39 -11.98 -8.77
N MET A 86 7.71 -11.37 -9.74
CA MET A 86 6.84 -12.11 -10.65
C MET A 86 7.66 -13.02 -11.56
N GLY A 87 7.06 -14.10 -12.06
CA GLY A 87 7.65 -15.03 -13.03
C GLY A 87 7.91 -14.43 -14.43
N ILE A 88 8.09 -13.12 -14.52
CA ILE A 88 8.42 -12.39 -15.75
C ILE A 88 9.91 -12.07 -15.77
N ARG A 89 10.45 -11.84 -16.96
CA ARG A 89 11.89 -11.59 -17.14
C ARG A 89 12.30 -10.20 -16.65
N LYS A 90 11.48 -9.19 -16.95
CA LYS A 90 11.79 -7.78 -16.73
C LYS A 90 10.51 -6.95 -16.67
N VAL A 91 10.55 -5.87 -15.91
CA VAL A 91 9.49 -4.85 -15.82
C VAL A 91 9.99 -3.55 -16.42
N PHE A 92 9.12 -2.89 -17.17
CA PHE A 92 9.47 -1.69 -17.91
C PHE A 92 9.72 -0.49 -17.00
N SER A 93 8.92 -0.37 -15.94
CA SER A 93 9.10 0.68 -14.94
C SER A 93 8.50 0.27 -13.60
N ALA A 94 9.15 0.69 -12.52
CA ALA A 94 8.59 0.72 -11.17
C ALA A 94 8.20 2.16 -10.83
N VAL A 95 6.93 2.35 -10.48
CA VAL A 95 6.34 3.65 -10.21
C VAL A 95 5.72 3.67 -8.83
N GLY A 96 6.04 4.68 -8.02
CA GLY A 96 5.54 4.78 -6.67
C GLY A 96 5.36 6.21 -6.15
N PHE A 97 4.41 6.39 -5.24
CA PHE A 97 4.19 7.62 -4.49
C PHE A 97 4.23 7.35 -2.97
N SER A 98 4.86 8.23 -2.19
CA SER A 98 5.06 8.13 -0.73
C SER A 98 5.63 6.77 -0.31
N MET A 99 4.90 5.95 0.45
CA MET A 99 5.36 4.62 0.84
C MET A 99 5.55 3.68 -0.38
N GLY A 100 4.77 3.87 -1.45
CA GLY A 100 4.97 3.19 -2.72
C GLY A 100 6.26 3.61 -3.43
N ALA A 101 6.71 4.86 -3.26
CA ALA A 101 7.98 5.35 -3.80
C ALA A 101 9.17 4.67 -3.13
N GLN A 102 9.12 4.47 -1.81
CA GLN A 102 10.13 3.71 -1.07
C GLN A 102 10.23 2.26 -1.58
N GLN A 103 9.08 1.63 -1.83
CA GLN A 103 9.03 0.26 -2.36
C GLN A 103 9.56 0.18 -3.81
N ALA A 104 9.15 1.13 -4.66
CA ALA A 104 9.63 1.21 -6.04
C ALA A 104 11.15 1.41 -6.09
N TYR A 105 11.69 2.27 -5.22
CA TYR A 105 13.13 2.51 -5.09
C TYR A 105 13.89 1.26 -4.65
N TYR A 106 13.30 0.44 -3.77
CA TYR A 106 13.96 -0.77 -3.25
C TYR A 106 14.04 -1.90 -4.28
N TRP A 107 13.13 -1.92 -5.25
CA TRP A 107 13.02 -2.98 -6.26
C TRP A 107 14.30 -3.17 -7.12
N PRO A 108 14.87 -2.12 -7.75
CA PRO A 108 16.13 -2.25 -8.48
C PRO A 108 17.34 -2.51 -7.56
N VAL A 109 17.27 -2.20 -6.26
CA VAL A 109 18.35 -2.55 -5.32
C VAL A 109 18.40 -4.06 -5.09
N VAL A 110 17.24 -4.68 -4.87
CA VAL A 110 17.13 -6.14 -4.65
C VAL A 110 17.23 -6.93 -5.95
N TYR A 111 16.70 -6.38 -7.05
CA TYR A 111 16.67 -7.02 -8.36
C TYR A 111 17.20 -6.09 -9.47
N PRO A 112 18.52 -5.84 -9.54
CA PRO A 112 19.11 -4.81 -10.42
C PRO A 112 18.77 -4.96 -11.90
N ASN A 113 18.68 -6.19 -12.40
CA ASN A 113 18.39 -6.45 -13.82
C ASN A 113 16.90 -6.62 -14.12
N TYR A 114 16.03 -6.51 -13.12
CA TYR A 114 14.61 -6.77 -13.25
C TYR A 114 13.82 -5.52 -13.63
N VAL A 115 14.21 -4.32 -13.15
CA VAL A 115 13.51 -3.05 -13.38
C VAL A 115 14.30 -2.17 -14.35
N GLU A 116 13.68 -1.70 -15.43
CA GLU A 116 14.36 -0.83 -16.41
C GLU A 116 14.37 0.65 -16.02
N ARG A 117 13.26 1.14 -15.48
CA ARG A 117 13.05 2.56 -15.18
C ARG A 117 12.42 2.70 -13.80
N LEU A 118 12.71 3.82 -13.15
CA LEU A 118 12.22 4.14 -11.83
C LEU A 118 11.59 5.52 -11.84
N ILE A 119 10.34 5.62 -11.39
CA ILE A 119 9.64 6.89 -11.19
C ILE A 119 9.12 6.88 -9.75
N PHE A 120 9.52 7.85 -8.95
CA PHE A 120 9.17 7.83 -7.53
C PHE A 120 9.02 9.24 -6.98
N LEU A 121 7.95 9.45 -6.24
CA LEU A 121 7.64 10.71 -5.56
C LEU A 121 7.61 10.43 -4.06
N LEU A 122 8.64 10.90 -3.35
CA LEU A 122 8.81 10.62 -1.93
C LEU A 122 8.09 11.64 -1.07
N ASP A 123 7.48 11.12 -0.02
CA ASP A 123 6.96 11.90 1.08
C ASP A 123 6.92 11.03 2.35
N SER A 124 7.39 11.55 3.48
CA SER A 124 7.58 10.79 4.72
C SER A 124 7.26 11.60 5.98
N PHE A 125 6.15 11.27 6.65
CA PHE A 125 5.74 11.96 7.89
C PHE A 125 4.85 11.11 8.81
N LEU A 126 4.75 9.79 8.61
CA LEU A 126 3.74 8.95 9.27
C LEU A 126 3.95 8.71 10.77
N GLU A 127 5.16 8.90 11.31
CA GLU A 127 5.42 8.63 12.74
C GLU A 127 4.63 9.56 13.66
N GLY A 128 4.41 10.83 13.29
CA GLY A 128 3.60 11.77 14.06
C GLY A 128 2.12 11.37 14.13
N PRO A 129 1.43 11.21 12.99
CA PRO A 129 0.05 10.73 12.95
C PRO A 129 -0.15 9.37 13.62
N LYS A 130 0.78 8.43 13.43
CA LYS A 130 0.78 7.13 14.12
C LYS A 130 0.86 7.30 15.63
N ALA A 131 1.77 8.13 16.15
CA ALA A 131 1.89 8.40 17.58
C ALA A 131 0.58 8.96 18.17
N ALA A 132 -0.12 9.83 17.44
CA ALA A 132 -1.41 10.37 17.86
C ALA A 132 -2.51 9.29 17.95
N LEU A 133 -2.52 8.32 17.02
CA LEU A 133 -3.47 7.21 17.05
C LEU A 133 -3.20 6.27 18.22
N VAL A 134 -1.96 5.81 18.38
CA VAL A 134 -1.64 4.81 19.43
C VAL A 134 -1.76 5.35 20.84
N ALA A 135 -1.72 6.69 21.00
CA ALA A 135 -1.94 7.37 22.28
C ALA A 135 -3.42 7.51 22.64
N SER A 136 -4.35 7.17 21.75
CA SER A 136 -5.77 7.26 22.05
C SER A 136 -6.21 6.17 23.01
N GLU A 137 -7.09 6.53 23.96
CA GLU A 137 -7.61 5.59 24.97
C GLU A 137 -8.31 4.39 24.34
N ASP A 138 -9.02 4.62 23.23
CA ASP A 138 -9.77 3.59 22.51
C ASP A 138 -8.89 2.67 21.65
N PHE A 139 -7.58 2.94 21.50
CA PHE A 139 -6.66 2.05 20.79
C PHE A 139 -6.35 0.77 21.58
N GLU A 140 -6.35 0.84 22.93
CA GLU A 140 -6.16 -0.32 23.82
C GLU A 140 -4.93 -1.18 23.45
N GLY A 141 -3.83 -0.55 23.03
CA GLY A 141 -2.62 -1.27 22.59
C GLY A 141 -2.83 -2.21 21.39
N GLY A 142 -3.85 -1.96 20.57
CA GLY A 142 -4.27 -2.82 19.46
C GLY A 142 -5.31 -3.88 19.82
N HIS A 143 -5.78 -3.93 21.08
CA HIS A 143 -6.81 -4.88 21.55
C HIS A 143 -8.24 -4.33 21.50
N TYR A 144 -8.45 -3.22 20.77
CA TYR A 144 -9.74 -2.57 20.61
C TYR A 144 -10.83 -3.54 20.07
N LYS A 145 -12.04 -3.45 20.65
CA LYS A 145 -13.18 -4.32 20.30
C LYS A 145 -14.13 -3.72 19.25
N SER A 146 -13.95 -2.44 18.99
CA SER A 146 -14.70 -1.67 18.00
C SER A 146 -13.74 -0.68 17.35
N GLU A 147 -14.15 -0.09 16.23
CA GLU A 147 -13.34 0.92 15.54
C GLU A 147 -12.90 2.06 16.46
N THR A 148 -11.61 2.43 16.38
CA THR A 148 -10.95 3.40 17.27
C THR A 148 -11.23 4.84 16.83
N GLN A 149 -12.48 5.25 16.92
CA GLN A 149 -13.00 6.51 16.42
C GLN A 149 -12.22 7.75 16.93
N ARG A 150 -11.76 7.76 18.20
CA ARG A 150 -10.92 8.85 18.73
C ARG A 150 -9.52 8.80 18.15
N GLY A 151 -8.91 7.62 18.06
CA GLY A 151 -7.60 7.41 17.45
C GLY A 151 -7.55 7.82 15.98
N ILE A 152 -8.56 7.42 15.18
CA ILE A 152 -8.68 7.78 13.76
C ILE A 152 -8.79 9.30 13.59
N ARG A 153 -9.61 9.97 14.40
CA ARG A 153 -9.71 11.45 14.38
C ARG A 153 -8.41 12.14 14.79
N ALA A 154 -7.69 11.59 15.77
CA ALA A 154 -6.39 12.12 16.21
C ALA A 154 -5.33 11.98 15.10
N PHE A 155 -5.26 10.81 14.47
CA PHE A 155 -4.44 10.56 13.28
C PHE A 155 -4.75 11.57 12.18
N GLY A 156 -6.02 11.72 11.81
CA GLY A 156 -6.44 12.61 10.73
C GLY A 156 -6.06 14.07 10.96
N ARG A 157 -6.20 14.57 12.20
CA ARG A 157 -5.77 15.95 12.54
C ARG A 157 -4.27 16.14 12.41
N ALA A 158 -3.47 15.19 12.93
CA ALA A 158 -2.02 15.24 12.83
C ALA A 158 -1.54 15.12 11.37
N PHE A 159 -2.19 14.27 10.59
CA PHE A 159 -1.92 14.09 9.16
C PHE A 159 -2.25 15.37 8.38
N ASN A 160 -3.44 15.94 8.56
CA ASN A 160 -3.89 17.14 7.85
C ASN A 160 -3.04 18.36 8.18
N ALA A 161 -2.60 18.51 9.43
CA ALA A 161 -1.71 19.60 9.82
C ALA A 161 -0.40 19.57 9.01
N TRP A 162 0.11 18.38 8.71
CA TRP A 162 1.31 18.21 7.90
C TRP A 162 1.02 18.36 6.40
N ALA A 163 -0.02 17.68 5.89
CA ALA A 163 -0.36 17.70 4.47
C ALA A 163 -0.66 19.13 3.96
N ASN A 164 -1.25 19.97 4.81
CA ASN A 164 -1.61 21.34 4.49
C ASN A 164 -0.59 22.39 4.97
N ALA A 165 0.53 21.97 5.57
CA ALA A 165 1.57 22.88 6.08
C ALA A 165 2.24 23.73 4.99
N GLY A 166 2.05 23.38 3.70
CA GLY A 166 2.57 24.10 2.54
C GLY A 166 1.77 25.35 2.11
N GLY A 167 0.62 25.63 2.72
CA GLY A 167 -0.16 26.86 2.49
C GLY A 167 -1.42 26.68 1.63
N ARG A 168 -2.52 27.17 2.21
CA ARG A 168 -3.92 27.23 1.70
C ARG A 168 -4.60 25.87 1.52
N ALA A 169 -5.29 25.43 2.59
CA ALA A 169 -6.42 24.52 2.46
C ALA A 169 -7.44 25.15 1.50
N ASN A 170 -7.66 24.50 0.36
CA ASN A 170 -8.69 24.86 -0.60
C ASN A 170 -9.80 23.80 -0.54
N GLU A 171 -11.00 24.11 -1.05
CA GLU A 171 -12.15 23.18 -1.14
C GLU A 171 -11.82 21.82 -1.82
N ALA A 172 -10.75 21.76 -2.61
CA ALA A 172 -10.26 20.53 -3.22
C ALA A 172 -9.54 19.60 -2.22
N ASP A 173 -8.85 20.17 -1.22
CA ASP A 173 -8.15 19.42 -0.18
C ASP A 173 -9.17 18.80 0.79
N ASP A 174 -10.24 19.53 1.11
CA ASP A 174 -11.34 19.02 1.94
C ASP A 174 -12.09 17.86 1.26
N LYS A 175 -12.28 17.90 -0.06
CA LYS A 175 -12.88 16.77 -0.81
C LYS A 175 -11.96 15.55 -0.89
N PHE A 176 -10.65 15.77 -0.98
CA PHE A 176 -9.66 14.69 -0.96
C PHE A 176 -9.59 14.03 0.42
N ILE A 177 -9.60 14.81 1.48
CA ILE A 177 -9.61 14.35 2.87
C ILE A 177 -10.94 13.63 3.19
N ALA A 178 -12.09 14.14 2.75
CA ALA A 178 -13.38 13.48 2.95
C ALA A 178 -13.40 12.09 2.30
N LYS A 179 -12.89 11.97 1.07
CA LYS A 179 -12.77 10.67 0.38
C LYS A 179 -11.74 9.74 1.02
N PHE A 180 -10.73 10.28 1.71
CA PHE A 180 -9.71 9.51 2.43
C PHE A 180 -10.25 8.81 3.69
N PHE A 181 -11.39 9.25 4.24
CA PHE A 181 -11.99 8.70 5.46
C PHE A 181 -13.35 8.01 5.24
N GLU A 182 -13.89 8.00 4.01
CA GLU A 182 -15.20 7.43 3.69
C GLU A 182 -15.15 6.03 3.02
N GLU A 183 -13.97 5.46 2.76
CA GLU A 183 -13.76 4.12 2.15
C GLU A 183 -12.74 3.27 2.94
#